data_AF-A0A9P7CIK9-F1
#
_entry.id   AF-A0A9P7CIK9-F1
#
_cell.length_a   1.000
_cell.length_b   1.000
_cell.length_c   1.000
_cell.angle_alpha   90.00
_cell.angle_beta   90.00
_cell.angle_gamma   90.00
#
_symmetry.space_group_name_H-M   'P 1'
#
loop_
_entity.id
_entity.type
_entity.pdbx_description
1 polymer ?
#
loop_
_entity_poly.entity_id
_entity_poly.type
_entity_poly.pdbx_seq_one_letter_code
_entity_poly.pdbx_strand_id
1 'polypeptide(L)'
;MEGDEQQRDKMFGYVDIYNFWLTVAKDMFQFGNNEFESLQLWKRKLINCGYKVIDHSLDNVFFYGFISSWQMDIMKVSKCFSLDSTFGISSRSNEVLYSLVVRHPDTGKGVPVGYLLTNDQSVTLALEWLKFFRDHCSMQPEQIAVDCSIPEADAIRVTFGENCRLQLCFFLVAQCWSRNLATKIKNQRGQYNNAKVIRSNIMSELQSIMYETVRENVIEKICQFREKWTSVQPNFVKYLENRWLALEGYKKWSAAYVIEEHRNMLTNNCIKTGIIN
;
A
#
# COMPACT_ATOMS: atom_id res chain seq x y z
N MET A 1 -59.36 11.35 32.12
CA MET A 1 -58.10 11.92 32.61
C MET A 1 -57.23 10.75 33.06
N GLU A 2 -56.92 9.81 32.18
CA GLU A 2 -55.94 9.95 31.07
C GLU A 2 -54.63 10.53 31.60
N GLY A 3 -53.80 9.64 32.15
CA GLY A 3 -52.38 9.85 32.34
C GLY A 3 -51.66 8.96 31.34
N ASP A 4 -51.58 9.42 30.09
CA ASP A 4 -50.75 8.79 29.06
C ASP A 4 -49.28 8.90 29.50
N GLU A 5 -48.71 7.74 29.83
CA GLU A 5 -47.25 7.54 29.86
C GLU A 5 -46.71 7.83 28.46
N GLN A 6 -46.20 9.05 28.25
CA GLN A 6 -45.34 9.36 27.11
C GLN A 6 -44.03 8.57 27.27
N GLN A 7 -44.05 7.34 26.78
CA GLN A 7 -42.87 6.62 26.33
C GLN A 7 -42.29 7.42 25.16
N ARG A 8 -41.50 8.46 25.46
CA ARG A 8 -40.74 9.20 24.45
C ARG A 8 -39.74 8.22 23.86
N ASP A 9 -39.95 7.84 22.61
CA ASP A 9 -38.95 7.23 21.76
C ASP A 9 -37.64 8.01 21.89
N LYS A 10 -36.68 7.44 22.61
CA LYS A 10 -35.30 7.94 22.60
C LYS A 10 -34.78 7.67 21.20
N MET A 11 -34.85 8.69 20.35
CA MET A 11 -34.23 8.65 19.03
C MET A 11 -32.72 8.49 19.24
N PHE A 12 -32.20 7.30 18.93
CA PHE A 12 -30.78 6.99 19.03
C PHE A 12 -29.99 7.98 18.17
N GLY A 13 -29.07 8.71 18.79
CA GLY A 13 -28.16 9.59 18.06
C GLY A 13 -27.08 8.79 17.34
N TYR A 14 -26.40 9.41 16.39
CA TYR A 14 -25.25 8.81 15.69
C TYR A 14 -24.19 8.25 16.66
N VAL A 15 -23.95 8.96 17.77
CA VAL A 15 -23.00 8.55 18.81
C VAL A 15 -23.48 7.29 19.55
N ASP A 16 -24.77 7.15 19.80
CA ASP A 16 -25.33 5.97 20.47
C ASP A 16 -25.25 4.74 19.57
N ILE A 17 -25.58 4.90 18.28
CA ILE A 17 -25.44 3.83 17.27
C ILE A 17 -23.96 3.43 17.13
N TYR A 18 -23.05 4.41 17.08
CA TYR A 18 -21.61 4.16 16.99
C TYR A 18 -21.07 3.42 18.22
N ASN A 19 -21.46 3.83 19.43
CA ASN A 19 -21.04 3.17 20.68
C ASN A 19 -21.62 1.76 20.80
N PHE A 20 -22.87 1.56 20.38
CA PHE A 20 -23.49 0.24 20.31
C PHE A 20 -22.72 -0.66 19.35
N TRP A 21 -22.40 -0.18 18.15
CA TRP A 21 -21.61 -0.93 17.18
C TRP A 21 -20.21 -1.26 17.71
N LEU A 22 -19.54 -0.32 18.37
CA LEU A 22 -18.24 -0.56 19.03
C LEU A 22 -18.31 -1.65 20.10
N THR A 23 -19.41 -1.68 20.87
CA THR A 23 -19.62 -2.68 21.91
C THR A 23 -19.83 -4.06 21.28
N VAL A 24 -20.70 -4.16 20.28
CA VAL A 24 -20.91 -5.41 19.52
C VAL A 24 -19.61 -5.87 18.85
N ALA A 25 -18.86 -4.96 18.22
CA ALA A 25 -17.58 -5.28 17.60
C ALA A 25 -16.57 -5.81 18.63
N LYS A 26 -16.47 -5.16 19.81
CA LYS A 26 -15.64 -5.67 20.90
C LYS A 26 -16.04 -7.09 21.30
N ASP A 27 -17.32 -7.35 21.52
CA ASP A 27 -17.78 -8.70 21.91
C ASP A 27 -17.52 -9.75 20.81
N MET A 28 -17.53 -9.34 19.54
CA MET A 28 -17.25 -10.24 18.41
C MET A 28 -15.76 -10.54 18.21
N PHE A 29 -14.87 -9.60 18.50
CA PHE A 29 -13.45 -9.68 18.13
C PHE A 29 -12.49 -9.77 19.33
N GLN A 30 -12.93 -9.37 20.53
CA GLN A 30 -12.15 -9.41 21.77
C GLN A 30 -12.45 -10.69 22.55
N PHE A 31 -11.71 -11.77 22.25
CA PHE A 31 -11.90 -13.06 22.90
C PHE A 31 -11.24 -13.16 24.29
N GLY A 32 -10.39 -12.20 24.67
CA GLY A 32 -9.66 -12.19 25.95
C GLY A 32 -9.83 -10.87 26.72
N ASN A 33 -9.22 -10.79 27.91
CA ASN A 33 -9.33 -9.61 28.78
C ASN A 33 -8.61 -8.38 28.22
N ASN A 34 -7.68 -8.60 27.28
CA ASN A 34 -6.98 -7.57 26.55
C ASN A 34 -6.69 -8.00 25.10
N GLU A 35 -6.13 -7.08 24.32
CA GLU A 35 -5.82 -7.28 22.89
C GLU A 35 -4.78 -8.37 22.66
N PHE A 36 -3.74 -8.47 23.49
CA PHE A 36 -2.71 -9.50 23.35
C PHE A 36 -3.27 -10.89 23.62
N GLU A 37 -4.08 -11.04 24.66
CA GLU A 37 -4.79 -12.29 24.94
C GLU A 37 -5.75 -12.65 23.80
N SER A 38 -6.47 -11.65 23.26
CA SER A 38 -7.36 -11.83 22.12
C SER A 38 -6.60 -12.27 20.85
N LEU A 39 -5.43 -11.70 20.57
CA LEU A 39 -4.57 -12.11 19.45
C LEU A 39 -4.11 -13.57 19.59
N GLN A 40 -3.73 -14.01 20.80
CA GLN A 40 -3.35 -15.40 21.05
C GLN A 40 -4.51 -16.39 20.90
N LEU A 41 -5.74 -15.95 21.20
CA LEU A 41 -6.95 -16.75 20.97
C LEU A 41 -7.32 -16.79 19.48
N TRP A 42 -7.20 -15.66 18.78
CA TRP A 42 -7.34 -15.59 17.32
C TRP A 42 -6.35 -16.53 16.62
N LYS A 43 -5.09 -16.55 17.07
CA LYS A 43 -4.07 -17.49 16.60
C LYS A 43 -4.52 -18.93 16.66
N ARG A 44 -4.95 -19.38 17.84
CA ARG A 44 -5.45 -20.75 18.04
C ARG A 44 -6.64 -21.04 17.13
N LYS A 45 -7.58 -20.11 17.01
CA LYS A 45 -8.75 -20.25 16.15
C LYS A 45 -8.36 -20.38 14.67
N LEU A 46 -7.48 -19.52 14.18
CA LEU A 46 -7.01 -19.54 12.79
C LEU A 46 -6.28 -20.84 12.47
N ILE A 47 -5.38 -21.30 13.34
CA ILE A 47 -4.70 -22.59 13.20
C ILE A 47 -5.72 -23.74 13.15
N ASN A 48 -6.71 -23.74 14.04
CA ASN A 48 -7.78 -24.75 14.05
C ASN A 48 -8.66 -24.71 12.79
N CYS A 49 -8.77 -23.56 12.14
CA CYS A 49 -9.42 -23.39 10.83
C CYS A 49 -8.50 -23.72 9.64
N GLY A 50 -7.28 -24.21 9.88
CA GLY A 50 -6.34 -24.61 8.84
C GLY A 50 -5.54 -23.46 8.21
N TYR A 51 -5.52 -22.28 8.83
CA TYR A 51 -4.66 -21.18 8.39
C TYR A 51 -3.22 -21.47 8.78
N LYS A 52 -2.28 -21.03 7.93
CA LYS A 52 -0.89 -20.89 8.35
C LYS A 52 -0.71 -19.54 9.03
N VAL A 53 0.03 -19.55 10.12
CA VAL A 53 0.30 -18.37 10.94
C VAL A 53 1.81 -18.28 11.15
N ILE A 54 2.34 -17.06 11.08
CA ILE A 54 3.66 -16.72 11.57
C ILE A 54 3.51 -15.62 12.61
N ASP A 55 4.20 -15.77 13.73
CA ASP A 55 4.21 -14.75 14.77
C ASP A 55 5.53 -14.72 15.50
N HIS A 56 5.85 -13.54 16.01
CA HIS A 56 6.89 -13.33 16.99
C HIS A 56 6.41 -12.24 17.95
N SER A 57 6.70 -12.43 19.21
CA SER A 57 6.53 -11.41 20.23
C SER A 57 7.78 -11.40 21.07
N LEU A 58 8.55 -10.33 20.99
CA LEU A 58 9.71 -10.08 21.85
C LEU A 58 9.52 -8.70 22.47
N ASP A 59 9.52 -8.66 23.80
CA ASP A 59 9.28 -7.44 24.57
C ASP A 59 7.97 -6.73 24.16
N ASN A 60 8.10 -5.52 23.58
CA ASN A 60 7.00 -4.67 23.14
C ASN A 60 6.77 -4.72 21.62
N VAL A 61 7.52 -5.53 20.87
CA VAL A 61 7.34 -5.70 19.43
C VAL A 61 6.57 -6.97 19.18
N PHE A 62 5.49 -6.85 18.40
CA PHE A 62 4.74 -7.99 17.93
C PHE A 62 4.64 -7.98 16.42
N PHE A 63 4.62 -9.16 15.85
CA PHE A 63 4.17 -9.35 14.49
C PHE A 63 3.31 -10.60 14.41
N TYR A 64 2.25 -10.51 13.62
CA TYR A 64 1.25 -11.55 13.48
C TYR A 64 0.77 -11.62 12.04
N GLY A 65 1.27 -12.60 11.31
CA GLY A 65 0.93 -12.85 9.91
C GLY A 65 0.12 -14.12 9.73
N PHE A 66 -0.82 -14.11 8.79
CA PHE A 66 -1.66 -15.28 8.54
C PHE A 66 -2.13 -15.37 7.08
N ILE A 67 -2.46 -16.59 6.67
CA ILE A 67 -2.92 -16.93 5.32
C ILE A 67 -3.77 -18.22 5.36
N SER A 68 -4.89 -18.22 4.64
CA SER A 68 -5.75 -19.41 4.49
C SER A 68 -5.26 -20.35 3.39
N SER A 69 -5.73 -21.60 3.40
CA SER A 69 -5.42 -22.57 2.33
C SER A 69 -5.85 -22.07 0.95
N TRP A 70 -7.05 -21.50 0.84
CA TRP A 70 -7.55 -20.92 -0.41
C TRP A 70 -6.67 -19.75 -0.90
N GLN A 71 -6.21 -18.88 0.00
CA GLN A 71 -5.29 -17.81 -0.35
C GLN A 71 -3.93 -18.34 -0.83
N MET A 72 -3.44 -19.43 -0.24
CA MET A 72 -2.21 -20.11 -0.71
C MET A 72 -2.36 -20.66 -2.12
N ASP A 73 -3.51 -21.23 -2.47
CA ASP A 73 -3.76 -21.75 -3.83
C ASP A 73 -3.70 -20.64 -4.87
N ILE A 74 -4.26 -19.47 -4.57
CA ILE A 74 -4.18 -18.29 -5.44
C ILE A 74 -2.73 -17.76 -5.49
N MET A 75 -2.06 -17.66 -4.35
CA MET A 75 -0.67 -17.20 -4.25
C MET A 75 0.27 -18.05 -5.11
N LYS A 76 0.11 -19.38 -5.09
CA LYS A 76 0.96 -20.32 -5.81
C LYS A 76 0.95 -20.12 -7.33
N VAL A 77 -0.19 -19.72 -7.89
CA VAL A 77 -0.34 -19.49 -9.35
C VAL A 77 -0.12 -18.03 -9.74
N SER A 78 0.00 -17.12 -8.76
CA SER A 78 0.18 -15.69 -9.00
C SER A 78 1.64 -15.34 -9.26
N LYS A 79 1.88 -14.51 -10.28
CA LYS A 79 3.22 -14.00 -10.65
C LYS A 79 3.42 -12.52 -10.32
N CYS A 80 2.33 -11.77 -10.16
CA CYS A 80 2.35 -10.36 -9.81
C CYS A 80 1.62 -10.13 -8.49
N PHE A 81 2.28 -9.43 -7.59
CA PHE A 81 1.75 -9.09 -6.27
C PHE A 81 1.80 -7.58 -6.06
N SER A 82 0.95 -7.08 -5.18
CA SER A 82 1.00 -5.73 -4.64
C SER A 82 1.10 -5.82 -3.13
N LEU A 83 2.07 -5.12 -2.55
CA LEU A 83 2.22 -4.95 -1.11
C LEU A 83 1.73 -3.56 -0.75
N ASP A 84 0.79 -3.49 0.20
CA ASP A 84 0.22 -2.24 0.71
C ASP A 84 0.36 -2.19 2.23
N SER A 85 0.62 -1.00 2.77
CA SER A 85 0.71 -0.73 4.20
C SER A 85 -0.42 0.20 4.65
N THR A 86 -1.27 -0.29 5.55
CA THR A 86 -2.37 0.47 6.13
C THR A 86 -2.03 0.91 7.55
N PHE A 87 -2.03 2.22 7.77
CA PHE A 87 -1.75 2.87 9.06
C PHE A 87 -3.03 3.33 9.74
N GLY A 88 -2.98 3.54 11.07
CA GLY A 88 -4.10 4.09 11.83
C GLY A 88 -5.25 3.09 12.04
N ILE A 89 -4.90 1.80 12.06
CA ILE A 89 -5.84 0.68 12.24
C ILE A 89 -6.29 0.49 13.70
N SER A 90 -5.62 1.15 14.64
CA SER A 90 -5.99 1.14 16.04
C SER A 90 -5.82 2.52 16.67
N SER A 91 -6.27 2.67 17.91
CA SER A 91 -6.04 3.88 18.72
C SER A 91 -4.56 4.09 19.03
N ARG A 92 -3.71 3.08 18.84
CA ARG A 92 -2.26 3.19 18.95
C ARG A 92 -1.68 3.55 17.59
N SER A 93 -1.00 4.70 17.54
CA SER A 93 -0.56 5.30 16.28
C SER A 93 0.59 4.56 15.57
N ASN A 94 1.19 3.54 16.19
CA ASN A 94 2.36 2.83 15.65
C ASN A 94 2.03 1.48 14.99
N GLU A 95 0.79 1.01 15.08
CA GLU A 95 0.37 -0.26 14.49
C GLU A 95 0.07 -0.13 12.99
N VAL A 96 0.49 -1.14 12.23
CA VAL A 96 0.42 -1.21 10.77
C VAL A 96 -0.10 -2.58 10.34
N LEU A 97 -0.97 -2.58 9.33
CA LEU A 97 -1.43 -3.78 8.64
C LEU A 97 -0.83 -3.79 7.25
N TYR A 98 0.07 -4.73 7.01
CA TYR A 98 0.51 -5.05 5.66
C TYR A 98 -0.46 -6.05 5.03
N SER A 99 -0.80 -5.79 3.77
CA SER A 99 -1.60 -6.68 2.95
C SER A 99 -0.87 -7.02 1.67
N LEU A 100 -0.78 -8.30 1.36
CA LEU A 100 -0.29 -8.79 0.08
C LEU A 100 -1.49 -9.13 -0.81
N VAL A 101 -1.60 -8.46 -1.94
CA VAL A 101 -2.74 -8.54 -2.85
C VAL A 101 -2.30 -9.09 -4.20
N VAL A 102 -3.09 -9.98 -4.77
CA VAL A 102 -2.90 -10.48 -6.14
C VAL A 102 -4.16 -10.26 -6.96
N ARG A 103 -4.03 -10.43 -8.28
CA ARG A 103 -5.21 -10.48 -9.14
C ARG A 103 -5.82 -11.87 -9.08
N HIS A 104 -7.09 -11.96 -8.73
CA HIS A 104 -7.82 -13.21 -8.82
C HIS A 104 -7.93 -13.65 -10.29
N PRO A 105 -7.61 -14.92 -10.64
CA PRO A 105 -7.56 -15.37 -12.03
C PRO A 105 -8.92 -15.24 -12.74
N ASP A 106 -10.01 -15.65 -12.06
CA ASP A 106 -11.33 -15.67 -12.71
C ASP A 106 -12.02 -14.30 -12.78
N THR A 107 -11.98 -13.52 -11.69
CA THR A 107 -12.72 -12.25 -11.61
C THR A 107 -11.89 -11.06 -12.07
N GLY A 108 -10.58 -11.22 -12.16
CA GLY A 108 -9.65 -10.13 -12.46
C GLY A 108 -9.56 -9.05 -11.39
N LYS A 109 -10.22 -9.20 -10.23
CA LYS A 109 -10.21 -8.25 -9.10
C LYS A 109 -9.02 -8.50 -8.18
N GLY A 110 -8.65 -7.48 -7.40
CA GLY A 110 -7.69 -7.63 -6.31
C GLY A 110 -8.24 -8.53 -5.21
N VAL A 111 -7.46 -9.52 -4.79
CA VAL A 111 -7.76 -10.37 -3.64
C VAL A 111 -6.56 -10.37 -2.69
N PRO A 112 -6.75 -10.03 -1.41
CA PRO A 112 -5.70 -10.16 -0.41
C PRO A 112 -5.42 -11.65 -0.18
N VAL A 113 -4.15 -12.02 -0.30
CA VAL A 113 -3.65 -13.39 -0.11
C VAL A 113 -2.73 -13.51 1.08
N GLY A 114 -2.47 -12.43 1.80
CA GLY A 114 -1.66 -12.49 3.02
C GLY A 114 -1.82 -11.22 3.82
N TYR A 115 -1.85 -11.36 5.14
CA TYR A 115 -1.90 -10.25 6.08
C TYR A 115 -0.77 -10.34 7.08
N LEU A 116 -0.30 -9.18 7.54
CA LEU A 116 0.64 -9.05 8.64
C LEU A 116 0.29 -7.81 9.47
N LEU A 117 -0.04 -8.06 10.73
CA LEU A 117 -0.27 -7.03 11.73
C LEU A 117 0.99 -6.86 12.57
N THR A 118 1.46 -5.64 12.76
CA THR A 118 2.64 -5.36 13.58
C THR A 118 2.66 -3.94 14.11
N ASN A 119 3.49 -3.69 15.12
CA ASN A 119 3.90 -2.36 15.56
C ASN A 119 5.37 -2.02 15.24
N ASP A 120 6.05 -2.85 14.43
CA ASP A 120 7.41 -2.62 13.92
C ASP A 120 7.39 -2.41 12.39
N GLN A 121 8.05 -1.34 11.95
CA GLN A 121 8.15 -0.95 10.54
C GLN A 121 9.56 -1.18 9.98
N SER A 122 10.37 -2.00 10.66
CA SER A 122 11.72 -2.36 10.25
C SER A 122 11.73 -3.22 8.98
N VAL A 123 12.86 -3.18 8.27
CA VAL A 123 13.14 -4.06 7.11
C VAL A 123 13.06 -5.54 7.50
N THR A 124 13.52 -5.87 8.72
CA THR A 124 13.62 -7.25 9.23
C THR A 124 12.28 -7.95 9.21
N LEU A 125 11.23 -7.25 9.61
CA LEU A 125 9.89 -7.80 9.69
C LEU A 125 9.30 -8.12 8.30
N ALA A 126 9.40 -7.17 7.37
CA ALA A 126 8.98 -7.41 5.99
C ALA A 126 9.78 -8.58 5.37
N LEU A 127 11.07 -8.67 5.69
CA LEU A 127 11.94 -9.75 5.23
C LEU A 127 11.51 -11.12 5.78
N GLU A 128 11.26 -11.24 7.08
CA GLU A 128 10.82 -12.49 7.70
C GLU A 128 9.47 -12.96 7.15
N TRP A 129 8.54 -12.03 6.97
CA TRP A 129 7.22 -12.33 6.42
C TRP A 129 7.27 -12.76 4.95
N LEU A 130 8.07 -12.11 4.11
CA LEU A 130 8.25 -12.51 2.72
C LEU A 130 8.97 -13.87 2.60
N LYS A 131 9.97 -14.13 3.45
CA LYS A 131 10.62 -15.47 3.54
C LYS A 131 9.62 -16.53 3.94
N PHE A 132 8.74 -16.25 4.89
CA PHE A 132 7.68 -17.17 5.28
C PHE A 132 6.80 -17.57 4.09
N PHE A 133 6.34 -16.61 3.28
CA PHE A 133 5.54 -16.93 2.10
C PHE A 133 6.31 -17.70 1.03
N ARG A 134 7.58 -17.36 0.80
CA ARG A 134 8.44 -18.08 -0.14
C ARG A 134 8.60 -19.54 0.29
N ASP A 135 8.97 -19.76 1.55
CA ASP A 135 9.40 -21.07 2.05
C ASP A 135 8.21 -21.98 2.41
N HIS A 136 7.08 -21.40 2.84
CA HIS A 136 5.94 -22.14 3.35
C HIS A 136 4.65 -22.00 2.52
N CYS A 137 4.55 -21.01 1.64
CA CYS A 137 3.33 -20.73 0.87
C CYS A 137 3.53 -20.78 -0.65
N SER A 138 4.69 -21.27 -1.12
CA SER A 138 5.01 -21.40 -2.55
C SER A 138 4.96 -20.08 -3.34
N MET A 139 5.18 -18.95 -2.68
CA MET A 139 5.22 -17.64 -3.34
C MET A 139 6.45 -17.54 -4.26
N GLN A 140 6.23 -17.34 -5.56
CA GLN A 140 7.28 -17.19 -6.56
C GLN A 140 6.96 -16.02 -7.50
N PRO A 141 7.20 -14.78 -7.06
CA PRO A 141 6.85 -13.57 -7.80
C PRO A 141 7.82 -13.31 -8.95
N GLU A 142 7.29 -12.90 -10.09
CA GLU A 142 8.05 -12.24 -11.17
C GLU A 142 8.05 -10.73 -10.98
N GLN A 143 7.00 -10.18 -10.36
CA GLN A 143 6.87 -8.77 -10.06
C GLN A 143 6.17 -8.53 -8.72
N ILE A 144 6.68 -7.58 -7.94
CA ILE A 144 5.97 -7.03 -6.77
C ILE A 144 5.87 -5.51 -6.93
N ALA A 145 4.64 -5.01 -6.87
CA ALA A 145 4.35 -3.60 -6.72
C ALA A 145 4.42 -3.23 -5.24
N VAL A 146 5.16 -2.18 -4.90
CA VAL A 146 5.28 -1.65 -3.55
C VAL A 146 4.97 -0.17 -3.50
N ASP A 147 4.79 0.31 -2.29
CA ASP A 147 4.77 1.73 -2.01
C ASP A 147 6.17 2.34 -2.23
N CYS A 148 6.32 3.65 -2.10
CA CYS A 148 7.62 4.32 -2.23
C CYS A 148 8.54 4.09 -1.01
N SER A 149 8.42 2.91 -0.38
CA SER A 149 9.02 2.45 0.87
C SER A 149 10.36 1.75 0.60
N ILE A 150 11.44 2.27 1.18
CA ILE A 150 12.78 1.67 1.07
C ILE A 150 12.83 0.31 1.80
N PRO A 151 12.30 0.17 3.03
CA PRO A 151 12.33 -1.11 3.74
C PRO A 151 11.69 -2.26 3.00
N GLU A 152 10.52 -2.04 2.39
CA GLU A 152 9.82 -3.06 1.60
C GLU A 152 10.63 -3.47 0.37
N ALA A 153 11.21 -2.49 -0.33
CA ALA A 153 12.03 -2.75 -1.50
C ALA A 153 13.27 -3.59 -1.17
N ASP A 154 13.95 -3.26 -0.07
CA ASP A 154 15.13 -4.01 0.37
C ASP A 154 14.75 -5.43 0.81
N ALA A 155 13.66 -5.60 1.55
CA ALA A 155 13.17 -6.91 1.97
C ALA A 155 12.84 -7.82 0.76
N ILE A 156 12.21 -7.27 -0.28
CA ILE A 156 11.92 -8.00 -1.53
C ILE A 156 13.20 -8.44 -2.23
N ARG A 157 14.16 -7.52 -2.36
CA ARG A 157 15.44 -7.82 -3.02
C ARG A 157 16.23 -8.90 -2.30
N VAL A 158 16.28 -8.85 -0.98
CA VAL A 158 16.94 -9.91 -0.18
C VAL A 158 16.19 -11.24 -0.29
N THR A 159 14.85 -11.22 -0.37
CA THR A 159 14.06 -12.47 -0.37
C THR A 159 14.03 -13.18 -1.73
N PHE A 160 13.86 -12.43 -2.81
CA PHE A 160 13.58 -12.96 -4.16
C PHE A 160 14.68 -12.64 -5.20
N GLY A 161 15.67 -11.82 -4.84
CA GLY A 161 16.79 -11.47 -5.71
C GLY A 161 16.39 -10.61 -6.92
N GLU A 162 17.19 -10.70 -7.98
CA GLU A 162 16.97 -9.94 -9.23
C GLU A 162 15.90 -10.52 -10.15
N ASN A 163 15.48 -11.77 -9.90
CA ASN A 163 14.43 -12.42 -10.69
C ASN A 163 13.04 -11.83 -10.42
N CYS A 164 12.85 -11.20 -9.26
CA CYS A 164 11.63 -10.48 -8.91
C CYS A 164 11.79 -9.00 -9.24
N ARG A 165 11.04 -8.51 -10.22
CA ARG A 165 11.02 -7.09 -10.58
C ARG A 165 10.29 -6.29 -9.51
N LEU A 166 10.91 -5.18 -9.10
CA LEU A 166 10.28 -4.22 -8.21
C LEU A 166 9.61 -3.10 -9.01
N GLN A 167 8.31 -2.93 -8.81
CA GLN A 167 7.50 -1.87 -9.38
C GLN A 167 7.02 -0.93 -8.28
N LEU A 168 7.01 0.38 -8.51
CA LEU A 168 6.40 1.35 -7.60
C LEU A 168 4.95 1.56 -7.99
N CYS A 169 4.10 1.66 -6.97
CA CYS A 169 2.69 2.01 -7.12
C CYS A 169 2.54 3.40 -7.75
N PHE A 170 1.95 3.47 -8.95
CA PHE A 170 1.77 4.69 -9.72
C PHE A 170 1.02 5.77 -8.95
N PHE A 171 -0.01 5.38 -8.19
CA PHE A 171 -0.78 6.30 -7.38
C PHE A 171 0.07 6.98 -6.30
N LEU A 172 0.92 6.21 -5.62
CA LEU A 172 1.78 6.76 -4.57
C LEU A 172 2.94 7.57 -5.14
N VAL A 173 3.51 7.16 -6.28
CA VAL A 173 4.48 7.98 -7.01
C VAL A 173 3.87 9.33 -7.36
N ALA A 174 2.67 9.34 -7.95
CA ALA A 174 1.93 10.56 -8.28
C ALA A 174 1.63 11.41 -7.04
N GLN A 175 1.26 10.80 -5.92
CA GLN A 175 1.01 11.50 -4.66
C GLN A 175 2.29 12.12 -4.09
N CYS A 176 3.42 11.40 -4.12
CA CYS A 176 4.73 11.90 -3.70
C CYS A 176 5.17 13.10 -4.56
N TRP A 177 4.96 13.04 -5.88
CA TRP A 177 5.21 14.17 -6.77
C TRP A 177 4.32 15.37 -6.42
N SER A 178 3.02 15.18 -6.26
CA SER A 178 2.06 16.24 -5.89
C SER A 178 2.46 16.96 -4.59
N ARG A 179 2.79 16.20 -3.53
CA ARG A 179 3.27 16.77 -2.25
C ARG A 179 4.58 17.57 -2.41
N ASN A 180 5.52 17.07 -3.22
CA ASN A 180 6.78 17.77 -3.46
C ASN A 180 6.61 18.99 -4.38
N LEU A 181 5.68 18.96 -5.32
CA LEU A 181 5.32 20.12 -6.14
C LEU A 181 4.72 21.24 -5.27
N ALA A 182 3.88 20.90 -4.29
CA ALA A 182 3.32 21.86 -3.36
C ALA A 182 4.41 22.63 -2.57
N THR A 183 5.48 21.93 -2.16
CA THR A 183 6.54 22.49 -1.31
C THR A 183 7.71 23.10 -2.09
N LYS A 184 8.03 22.58 -3.29
CA LYS A 184 9.24 22.99 -4.04
C LYS A 184 8.97 24.04 -5.12
N ILE A 185 7.77 24.10 -5.67
CA ILE A 185 7.42 25.10 -6.69
C ILE A 185 7.17 26.44 -6.02
N LYS A 186 7.95 27.44 -6.45
CA LYS A 186 7.85 28.83 -6.00
C LYS A 186 7.36 29.72 -7.14
N ASN A 187 6.63 30.78 -6.82
CA ASN A 187 6.34 31.84 -7.78
C ASN A 187 7.65 32.52 -8.19
N GLN A 188 7.78 32.83 -9.48
CA GLN A 188 8.87 33.69 -9.95
C GLN A 188 8.62 35.13 -9.46
N ARG A 189 9.70 35.87 -9.18
CA ARG A 189 9.58 37.28 -8.75
C ARG A 189 8.81 38.08 -9.81
N GLY A 190 7.77 38.79 -9.39
CA GLY A 190 6.92 39.59 -10.28
C GLY A 190 5.74 38.83 -10.93
N GLN A 191 5.64 37.49 -10.77
CA GLN A 191 4.51 36.70 -11.25
C GLN A 191 3.68 36.19 -10.06
N TYR A 192 2.64 36.94 -9.70
CA TYR A 192 1.67 36.50 -8.70
C TYR A 192 0.70 35.48 -9.32
N ASN A 193 0.41 34.40 -8.60
CA ASN A 193 -0.59 33.35 -8.93
C ASN A 193 -0.27 32.29 -10.01
N ASN A 194 0.94 32.18 -10.54
CA ASN A 194 1.27 31.15 -11.55
C ASN A 194 1.64 29.76 -11.00
N ALA A 195 1.95 29.61 -9.71
CA ALA A 195 2.40 28.33 -9.15
C ALA A 195 1.40 27.17 -9.31
N LYS A 196 0.08 27.42 -9.23
CA LYS A 196 -0.92 26.35 -9.42
C LYS A 196 -0.89 25.81 -10.85
N VAL A 197 -0.85 26.69 -11.84
CA VAL A 197 -0.76 26.33 -13.27
C VAL A 197 0.53 25.57 -13.54
N ILE A 198 1.66 26.07 -13.03
CA ILE A 198 2.97 25.40 -13.17
C ILE A 198 2.93 23.99 -12.57
N ARG A 199 2.38 23.82 -11.35
CA ARG A 199 2.25 22.50 -10.72
C ARG A 199 1.39 21.56 -11.56
N SER A 200 0.26 22.03 -12.08
CA SER A 200 -0.61 21.24 -12.95
C SER A 200 0.10 20.82 -14.24
N ASN A 201 0.83 21.73 -14.88
CA ASN A 201 1.58 21.43 -16.11
C ASN A 201 2.67 20.40 -15.87
N ILE A 202 3.47 20.59 -14.81
CA ILE A 202 4.51 19.62 -14.43
C ILE A 202 3.89 18.25 -14.13
N MET A 203 2.80 18.21 -13.36
CA MET A 203 2.13 16.95 -13.01
C MET A 203 1.58 16.23 -14.25
N SER A 204 0.98 16.96 -15.19
CA SER A 204 0.46 16.40 -16.44
C SER A 204 1.58 15.80 -17.30
N GLU A 205 2.71 16.50 -17.43
CA GLU A 205 3.87 15.99 -18.17
C GLU A 205 4.48 14.75 -17.50
N LEU A 206 4.63 14.78 -16.16
CA LEU A 206 5.11 13.63 -15.40
C LEU A 206 4.19 12.41 -15.55
N GLN A 207 2.86 12.61 -15.56
CA GLN A 207 1.91 11.53 -15.84
C GLN A 207 2.02 11.03 -17.28
N SER A 208 2.23 11.91 -18.25
CA SER A 208 2.48 11.53 -19.65
C SER A 208 3.75 10.68 -19.81
N ILE A 209 4.78 10.90 -18.97
CA ILE A 209 5.98 10.06 -18.90
C ILE A 209 5.66 8.73 -18.20
N MET A 210 4.95 8.79 -17.06
CA MET A 210 4.60 7.61 -16.25
C MET A 210 3.81 6.58 -17.07
N TYR A 211 2.82 7.04 -17.84
CA TYR A 211 1.93 6.17 -18.63
C TYR A 211 2.41 5.91 -20.06
N GLU A 212 3.57 6.44 -20.46
CA GLU A 212 4.18 6.10 -21.74
C GLU A 212 4.57 4.60 -21.75
N THR A 213 4.24 3.92 -22.85
CA THR A 213 4.44 2.47 -23.00
C THR A 213 5.64 2.12 -23.87
N VAL A 214 6.16 3.07 -24.63
CA VAL A 214 7.35 2.91 -25.47
C VAL A 214 8.60 3.41 -24.72
N ARG A 215 9.61 2.56 -24.59
CA ARG A 215 10.79 2.83 -23.74
C ARG A 215 11.61 4.01 -24.23
N GLU A 216 11.75 4.14 -25.55
CA GLU A 216 12.47 5.21 -26.21
C GLU A 216 11.78 6.56 -25.95
N ASN A 217 10.44 6.59 -26.06
CA ASN A 217 9.63 7.77 -25.77
C ASN A 217 9.73 8.20 -24.31
N VAL A 218 9.86 7.27 -23.36
CA VAL A 218 10.06 7.61 -21.94
C VAL A 218 11.34 8.43 -21.77
N ILE A 219 12.44 7.97 -22.38
CA ILE A 219 13.74 8.65 -22.28
C ILE A 219 13.66 10.02 -22.95
N GLU A 220 13.08 10.10 -24.13
CA GLU A 220 12.91 11.36 -24.86
C GLU A 220 12.08 12.37 -24.05
N LYS A 221 10.93 11.97 -23.52
CA LYS A 221 10.08 12.84 -22.70
C LYS A 221 10.77 13.28 -21.41
N ILE A 222 11.61 12.44 -20.80
CA ILE A 222 12.43 12.83 -19.64
C ILE A 222 13.45 13.91 -20.04
N CYS A 223 14.10 13.79 -21.18
CA CYS A 223 15.02 14.81 -21.70
C CYS A 223 14.28 16.14 -21.96
N GLN A 224 13.16 16.10 -22.67
CA GLN A 224 12.32 17.28 -22.94
C GLN A 224 11.84 17.94 -21.63
N PHE A 225 11.44 17.14 -20.65
CA PHE A 225 11.03 17.64 -19.33
C PHE A 225 12.18 18.37 -18.63
N ARG A 226 13.40 17.81 -18.65
CA ARG A 226 14.59 18.46 -18.06
C ARG A 226 14.89 19.79 -18.75
N GLU A 227 14.94 19.81 -20.08
CA GLU A 227 15.21 21.03 -20.85
C GLU A 227 14.22 22.14 -20.52
N LYS A 228 12.94 21.80 -20.44
CA LYS A 228 11.86 22.74 -20.16
C LYS A 228 11.90 23.30 -18.73
N TRP A 229 12.12 22.45 -17.73
CA TRP A 229 11.89 22.82 -16.33
C TRP A 229 13.14 23.16 -15.52
N THR A 230 14.35 22.85 -16.01
CA THR A 230 15.58 23.09 -15.25
C THR A 230 15.81 24.57 -14.95
N SER A 231 15.62 25.45 -15.93
CA SER A 231 15.78 26.91 -15.75
C SER A 231 14.61 27.53 -14.97
N VAL A 232 13.41 26.95 -15.06
CA VAL A 232 12.18 27.50 -14.49
C VAL A 232 11.97 27.06 -13.04
N GLN A 233 12.23 25.79 -12.72
CA GLN A 233 11.96 25.15 -11.43
C GLN A 233 13.11 24.20 -11.01
N PRO A 234 14.35 24.71 -10.87
CA PRO A 234 15.56 23.89 -10.67
C PRO A 234 15.49 23.00 -9.41
N ASN A 235 14.86 23.48 -8.34
CA ASN A 235 14.75 22.72 -7.09
C ASN A 235 13.88 21.47 -7.24
N PHE A 236 12.83 21.53 -8.06
CA PHE A 236 11.98 20.37 -8.32
C PHE A 236 12.69 19.38 -9.25
N VAL A 237 13.36 19.88 -10.31
CA VAL A 237 14.12 19.01 -11.23
C VAL A 237 15.24 18.27 -10.47
N LYS A 238 16.02 18.97 -9.64
CA LYS A 238 17.04 18.33 -8.79
C LYS A 238 16.45 17.26 -7.88
N TYR A 239 15.27 17.49 -7.31
CA TYR A 239 14.55 16.46 -6.54
C TYR A 239 14.15 15.27 -7.41
N LEU A 240 13.60 15.52 -8.60
CA LEU A 240 13.20 14.48 -9.55
C LEU A 240 14.39 13.60 -9.92
N GLU A 241 15.52 14.23 -10.25
CA GLU A 241 16.75 13.54 -10.65
C GLU A 241 17.27 12.62 -9.56
N ASN A 242 17.47 13.15 -8.36
CA ASN A 242 18.06 12.39 -7.26
C ASN A 242 17.16 11.26 -6.77
N ARG A 243 15.85 11.46 -6.74
CA ARG A 243 14.92 10.50 -6.13
C ARG A 243 14.30 9.51 -7.12
N TRP A 244 14.07 9.93 -8.37
CA TRP A 244 13.25 9.17 -9.31
C TRP A 244 13.98 8.76 -10.59
N LEU A 245 15.05 9.45 -10.97
CA LEU A 245 15.79 9.17 -12.22
C LEU A 245 17.18 8.56 -11.98
N ALA A 246 17.78 8.78 -10.82
CA ALA A 246 19.06 8.19 -10.44
C ALA A 246 19.05 6.67 -10.59
N LEU A 247 20.15 6.11 -11.08
CA LEU A 247 20.34 4.67 -11.31
C LEU A 247 19.17 4.04 -12.10
N GLU A 248 18.72 4.73 -13.14
CA GLU A 248 17.59 4.32 -13.98
C GLU A 248 16.27 4.09 -13.20
N GLY A 249 16.07 4.87 -12.13
CA GLY A 249 14.90 4.75 -11.25
C GLY A 249 13.54 4.82 -11.99
N TYR A 250 13.50 5.45 -13.18
CA TYR A 250 12.33 5.49 -14.04
C TYR A 250 11.80 4.12 -14.46
N LYS A 251 12.67 3.10 -14.53
CA LYS A 251 12.25 1.72 -14.82
C LYS A 251 11.31 1.16 -13.76
N LYS A 252 11.32 1.69 -12.54
CA LYS A 252 10.48 1.24 -11.44
C LYS A 252 9.09 1.89 -11.42
N TRP A 253 8.88 3.01 -12.12
CA TRP A 253 7.61 3.75 -12.06
C TRP A 253 7.02 4.10 -13.44
N SER A 254 7.66 3.69 -14.54
CA SER A 254 7.14 3.89 -15.90
C SER A 254 6.42 2.63 -16.41
N ALA A 255 5.30 2.84 -17.12
CA ALA A 255 4.50 1.78 -17.73
C ALA A 255 5.24 0.99 -18.83
N ALA A 256 6.23 1.60 -19.49
CA ALA A 256 7.07 0.95 -20.50
C ALA A 256 7.94 -0.19 -19.95
N TYR A 257 8.07 -0.28 -18.62
CA TYR A 257 8.88 -1.28 -17.93
C TYR A 257 8.04 -2.25 -17.08
N VAL A 258 6.72 -2.10 -17.10
CA VAL A 258 5.79 -3.07 -16.50
C VAL A 258 5.68 -4.28 -17.42
N ILE A 259 5.68 -5.48 -16.84
CA ILE A 259 5.40 -6.72 -17.57
C ILE A 259 3.98 -6.62 -18.15
N GLU A 260 3.82 -6.82 -19.47
CA GLU A 260 2.59 -6.48 -20.19
C GLU A 260 1.37 -7.23 -19.63
N GLU A 261 1.57 -8.50 -19.30
CA GLU A 261 0.62 -9.40 -18.65
C GLU A 261 0.16 -8.91 -17.27
N HIS A 262 0.90 -7.98 -16.66
CA HIS A 262 0.68 -7.45 -15.32
C HIS A 262 0.23 -5.99 -15.29
N ARG A 263 0.03 -5.34 -16.44
CA ARG A 263 -0.42 -3.92 -16.52
C ARG A 263 -1.75 -3.66 -15.80
N ASN A 264 -2.59 -4.67 -15.65
CA ASN A 264 -3.88 -4.53 -14.98
C ASN A 264 -3.76 -4.33 -13.45
N MET A 265 -2.61 -4.68 -12.86
CA MET A 265 -2.29 -4.44 -11.44
C MET A 265 -1.88 -2.98 -11.16
N LEU A 266 -1.76 -2.15 -12.20
CA LEU A 266 -1.39 -0.72 -12.08
C LEU A 266 -2.56 0.18 -11.65
N THR A 267 -3.78 -0.36 -11.61
CA THR A 267 -4.98 0.41 -11.27
C THR A 267 -5.25 0.35 -9.77
N ASN A 268 -5.67 1.49 -9.20
CA ASN A 268 -6.07 1.62 -7.78
C ASN A 268 -7.06 0.55 -7.30
N ASN A 269 -7.78 -0.11 -8.21
CA ASN A 269 -8.75 -1.13 -7.88
C ASN A 269 -8.11 -2.32 -7.16
N CYS A 270 -6.93 -2.79 -7.55
CA CYS A 270 -6.30 -3.92 -6.86
C CYS A 270 -5.75 -3.54 -5.47
N ILE A 271 -5.34 -2.29 -5.27
CA ILE A 271 -4.69 -1.83 -4.02
C ILE A 271 -5.72 -1.31 -3.00
N LYS A 272 -6.79 -0.64 -3.46
CA LYS A 272 -7.77 0.02 -2.56
C LYS A 272 -9.09 -0.72 -2.37
N THR A 273 -9.50 -1.65 -3.25
CA THR A 273 -10.82 -2.30 -3.11
C THR A 273 -10.82 -3.55 -2.23
N GLY A 274 -9.65 -4.01 -1.76
CA GLY A 274 -9.52 -5.23 -0.96
C GLY A 274 -9.57 -5.05 0.56
N ILE A 275 -9.53 -3.82 1.08
CA ILE A 275 -9.34 -3.57 2.54
C ILE A 275 -10.54 -2.87 3.20
N ILE A 276 -11.53 -2.40 2.44
CA ILE A 276 -12.74 -1.81 3.03
C ILE A 276 -13.98 -2.28 2.27
N ASN A 277 -14.68 -3.23 2.88
CA ASN A 277 -16.15 -3.35 2.89
C ASN A 277 -16.55 -3.79 4.29
#